data_AF-A0A354ZJT1-F1
#
_entry.id   AF-A0A354ZJT1-F1
#
_cell.length_a   1.000
_cell.length_b   1.000
_cell.length_c   1.000
_cell.angle_alpha   90.00
_cell.angle_beta   90.00
_cell.angle_gamma   90.00
#
_symmetry.space_group_name_H-M   'P 1'
#
loop_
_entity.id
_entity.type
_entity.pdbx_description
1 polymer ?
#
loop_
_entity_poly.entity_id
_entity_poly.type
_entity_poly.pdbx_seq_one_letter_code
_entity_poly.pdbx_strand_id
1 'polypeptide(L)' 'MIDESRVLRKLQVVTDSLSKLEELARMDRDAFLADFRSIDSAKHNLQTSIEAMIDICNHIISRKRLRAPATNAESL' A
#
# COMPACT_ATOMS: atom_id res chain seq x y z
N MET A 1 -21.57 -7.86 -3.99
CA MET A 1 -21.28 -7.86 -2.55
C MET A 1 -19.81 -7.55 -2.35
N ILE A 2 -19.47 -6.71 -1.37
CA ILE A 2 -18.08 -6.49 -0.98
C ILE A 2 -17.57 -7.80 -0.36
N ASP A 3 -16.47 -8.31 -0.89
CA ASP A 3 -15.71 -9.42 -0.26
C ASP A 3 -14.85 -8.84 0.87
N GLU A 4 -15.36 -8.95 2.09
CA GLU A 4 -14.69 -8.46 3.30
C GLU A 4 -13.37 -9.16 3.55
N SER A 5 -13.29 -10.47 3.31
CA SER A 5 -12.05 -11.25 3.46
C SER A 5 -10.95 -10.74 2.53
N ARG A 6 -11.30 -10.35 1.30
CA ARG A 6 -10.34 -9.75 0.36
C ARG A 6 -9.86 -8.37 0.84
N VAL A 7 -10.76 -7.54 1.37
CA VAL A 7 -10.40 -6.23 1.91
C VAL A 7 -9.49 -6.39 3.13
N LEU A 8 -9.83 -7.28 4.07
CA LEU A 8 -9.03 -7.55 5.27
C LEU A 8 -7.63 -8.04 4.93
N ARG A 9 -7.48 -8.95 3.95
CA ARG A 9 -6.15 -9.38 3.49
C ARG A 9 -5.31 -8.22 2.94
N LYS A 10 -5.93 -7.30 2.20
CA LYS A 10 -5.22 -6.13 1.65
C LYS A 10 -4.90 -5.11 2.73
N LEU A 11 -5.78 -4.93 3.71
CA LEU A 11 -5.50 -4.12 4.90
C LEU A 11 -4.30 -4.67 5.68
N GLN A 12 -4.21 -5.99 5.84
CA GLN A 12 -3.03 -6.61 6.46
C GLN A 12 -1.74 -6.28 5.71
N VAL A 13 -1.76 -6.34 4.37
CA VAL A 13 -0.60 -5.95 3.55
C VAL A 13 -0.23 -4.48 3.77
N VAL A 14 -1.21 -3.58 3.84
CA VAL A 14 -0.97 -2.16 4.14
C VAL A 14 -0.32 -2.00 5.52
N THR A 15 -0.89 -2.62 6.56
CA THR A 15 -0.38 -2.48 7.93
C THR A 15 1.02 -3.08 8.10
N ASP A 16 1.32 -4.20 7.44
CA ASP A 16 2.63 -4.83 7.50
C ASP A 16 3.70 -3.97 6.80
N SER A 17 3.36 -3.41 5.63
CA SER A 17 4.25 -2.50 4.90
C SER A 17 4.51 -1.21 5.68
N LEU A 18 3.48 -0.63 6.30
CA LEU A 18 3.62 0.57 7.12
C LEU A 18 4.47 0.30 8.37
N SER A 19 4.30 -0.85 9.03
CA SER A 19 5.11 -1.21 10.20
C SER A 19 6.60 -1.29 9.85
N LYS A 20 6.94 -1.90 8.71
CA LYS A 20 8.33 -1.94 8.21
C LYS A 20 8.87 -0.55 7.86
N LEU A 21 8.03 0.32 7.29
CA LEU A 21 8.41 1.70 7.00
C LEU A 21 8.66 2.51 8.27
N GLU A 22 7.88 2.29 9.33
CA GLU A 22 8.11 2.91 10.64
C GLU A 22 9.43 2.45 11.27
N GLU A 23 9.81 1.18 11.10
CA GLU A 23 11.12 0.68 11.53
C GLU A 23 12.25 1.37 10.75
N LEU A 24 12.14 1.46 9.42
CA LEU A 24 13.13 2.15 8.57
C LEU A 24 13.20 3.65 8.89
N ALA A 25 12.08 4.29 9.23
CA ALA A 25 12.03 5.70 9.58
C ALA A 25 12.72 6.02 10.93
N ARG A 26 12.95 5.02 11.77
CA ARG A 26 13.70 5.15 13.04
C ARG A 26 15.21 4.99 12.85
N MET A 27 15.68 4.57 11.68
CA MET A 27 17.10 4.48 11.39
C MET A 27 17.73 5.88 11.36
N ASP A 28 19.01 5.95 11.75
CA ASP A 28 19.79 7.15 11.48
C ASP A 28 19.81 7.45 9.98
N ARG A 29 19.75 8.74 9.63
CA ARG A 29 19.63 9.18 8.23
C ARG A 29 20.83 8.75 7.39
N ASP A 30 22.04 8.89 7.92
CA ASP A 30 23.25 8.57 7.15
C ASP A 30 23.41 7.05 7.04
N ALA A 31 23.04 6.30 8.08
CA ALA A 31 22.95 4.84 8.01
C ALA A 31 21.92 4.36 6.97
N PHE A 32 20.75 5.00 6.89
CA PHE A 32 19.73 4.70 5.90
C PHE A 32 20.21 4.98 4.47
N LEU A 33 20.89 6.10 4.25
CA LEU A 33 21.39 6.51 2.93
C LEU A 33 22.61 5.71 2.48
N ALA A 34 23.39 5.15 3.41
CA ALA A 34 24.58 4.38 3.12
C ALA A 34 24.30 2.93 2.68
N ASP A 35 23.11 2.38 2.95
CA ASP A 35 22.72 1.03 2.53
C ASP A 35 21.58 1.06 1.50
N PHE A 36 21.87 0.62 0.28
CA PHE A 36 20.88 0.52 -0.79
C PHE A 36 19.69 -0.36 -0.41
N ARG A 37 19.90 -1.37 0.46
CA ARG A 37 18.83 -2.26 0.91
C ARG A 37 17.77 -1.51 1.71
N SER A 38 18.16 -0.53 2.52
CA SER A 38 17.25 0.32 3.30
C SER A 38 16.38 1.16 2.37
N ILE A 39 17.00 1.77 1.36
CA ILE A 39 16.30 2.58 0.35
C ILE A 39 15.34 1.72 -0.48
N ASP A 40 15.81 0.57 -0.97
CA ASP A 40 15.01 -0.31 -1.82
C ASP A 40 13.86 -0.95 -1.03
N SER A 41 14.11 -1.32 0.23
CA SER A 41 13.06 -1.81 1.13
C SER A 41 12.01 -0.72 1.38
N ALA A 42 12.42 0.53 1.62
CA ALA A 42 11.48 1.63 1.81
C ALA A 42 10.62 1.85 0.56
N LYS A 43 11.24 1.93 -0.62
CA LYS A 43 10.51 2.07 -1.90
C LYS A 43 9.52 0.93 -2.12
N HIS A 44 9.95 -0.31 -1.89
CA HIS A 44 9.10 -1.47 -2.08
C HIS A 44 7.90 -1.50 -1.13
N ASN A 45 8.10 -1.21 0.17
CA ASN A 45 7.01 -1.18 1.13
C ASN A 45 6.02 -0.04 0.83
N LEU A 46 6.51 1.14 0.41
CA LEU A 46 5.65 2.24 -0.04
C LEU A 46 4.80 1.83 -1.24
N GLN A 47 5.42 1.32 -2.30
CA GLN A 47 4.72 0.85 -3.49
C GLN A 47 3.67 -0.22 -3.13
N THR A 48 4.06 -1.21 -2.34
CA THR A 48 3.18 -2.31 -1.92
C THR A 48 1.96 -1.81 -1.15
N SER A 49 2.14 -0.85 -0.23
CA SER A 49 1.02 -0.26 0.52
C SER A 49 0.05 0.51 -0.39
N ILE A 50 0.58 1.30 -1.33
CA ILE A 50 -0.21 2.08 -2.30
C ILE A 50 -1.02 1.15 -3.20
N GLU A 51 -0.39 0.10 -3.76
CA GLU A 51 -1.07 -0.89 -4.61
C GLU A 51 -2.19 -1.61 -3.84
N ALA A 52 -1.95 -1.99 -2.58
CA ALA A 52 -2.96 -2.63 -1.76
C ALA A 52 -4.15 -1.70 -1.46
N MET A 53 -3.91 -0.40 -1.26
CA MET A 53 -4.98 0.59 -1.09
C MET A 53 -5.79 0.79 -2.38
N ILE A 54 -5.12 0.90 -3.53
CA ILE A 54 -5.78 1.01 -4.85
C ILE A 54 -6.66 -0.22 -5.11
N ASP A 55 -6.18 -1.42 -4.80
CA ASP A 55 -6.95 -2.67 -4.93
C ASP A 55 -8.22 -2.68 -4.06
N ILE A 56 -8.14 -2.13 -2.84
CA ILE A 56 -9.30 -1.98 -1.95
C ILE A 56 -10.31 -1.01 -2.57
N CYS A 57 -9.86 0.16 -3.03
CA CYS A 57 -10.72 1.16 -3.68
C CYS A 57 -11.41 0.58 -4.91
N ASN A 58 -10.65 -0.06 -5.80
CA ASN A 58 -11.19 -0.71 -7.00
C ASN A 58 -12.24 -1.78 -6.67
N HIS A 59 -12.00 -2.57 -5.62
CA HIS A 59 -12.98 -3.55 -5.16
C HIS A 59 -14.25 -2.89 -4.62
N ILE A 60 -14.14 -1.81 -3.84
CA ILE A 60 -15.32 -1.09 -3.34
C ILE A 60 -16.12 -0.46 -4.49
N ILE A 61 -15.45 0.24 -5.41
CA ILE A 61 -16.08 0.94 -6.54
C ILE A 61 -16.81 -0.06 -7.45
N SER A 62 -16.14 -1.15 -7.85
CA SER A 62 -16.74 -2.18 -8.71
C SER A 62 -17.99 -2.83 -8.10
N ARG A 63 -18.08 -2.91 -6.76
CA ARG A 63 -19.24 -3.49 -6.06
C ARG A 63 -20.39 -2.51 -5.86
N LYS A 64 -20.13 -1.20 -5.88
CA LYS A 64 -21.17 -0.17 -5.77
C LYS A 64 -21.82 0.20 -7.11
N ARG A 65 -21.43 -0.44 -8.24
CA ARG A 65 -21.87 -0.10 -9.61
C ARG A 65 -21.68 1.39 -9.97
N LEU A 66 -20.83 2.08 -9.21
CA LEU A 66 -20.25 3.33 -9.64
C LEU A 66 -19.39 2.95 -10.85
N ARG A 67 -19.54 3.68 -11.96
CA ARG A 67 -18.79 3.44 -13.19
C ARG A 67 -17.33 3.11 -12.84
N ALA A 68 -16.81 2.00 -13.35
CA ALA A 68 -15.44 1.59 -13.05
C ALA A 68 -14.48 2.76 -13.35
N PRO A 69 -13.53 3.06 -12.46
CA PRO A 69 -12.58 4.14 -12.69
C PRO A 69 -11.75 3.76 -13.90
N ALA A 70 -11.57 4.69 -14.83
CA ALA A 70 -10.77 4.50 -16.03
C ALA A 70 -9.27 4.56 -15.71
N THR A 71 -8.88 5.16 -14.58
CA THR A 71 -7.50 5.27 -14.12
C THR A 71 -7.36 5.09 -12.60
N ASN A 72 -6.17 4.69 -12.13
CA ASN A 72 -5.87 4.58 -10.69
C ASN A 72 -6.03 5.90 -9.93
N ALA A 73 -5.84 7.04 -10.61
CA ALA A 73 -6.03 8.37 -10.01
C ALA A 73 -7.49 8.69 -9.69
N GLU A 74 -8.46 8.08 -10.39
CA GLU A 74 -9.90 8.27 -10.15
C GLU A 74 -10.43 7.44 -8.97
N SER A 75 -9.58 6.65 -8.33
CA SER A 75 -9.93 5.81 -7.17
C SER A 75 -9.51 6.42 -5.81
N LEU A 76 -8.96 7.64 -5.82
CA LEU A 76 -8.52 8.42 -4.66
C LEU A 76 -9.57 9.42 -4.20
#